data_AF-A0A916G4N2-F1
#
_entry.id   AF-A0A916G4N2-F1
#
_cell.length_a   1.000
_cell.length_b   1.000
_cell.length_c   1.000
_cell.angle_alpha   90.00
_cell.angle_beta   90.00
_cell.angle_gamma   90.00
#
_symmetry.space_group_name_H-M   'P 1'
#
loop_
_entity.id
_entity.type
_entity.pdbx_description
1 polymer ?
#
loop_
_entity_poly.entity_id
_entity_poly.type
_entity_poly.pdbx_seq_one_letter_code
_entity_poly.pdbx_strand_id
1 'polypeptide(L)'
;KTARAAVVDEVLATGGRFTWRISIQGATQESHERTTRKPGSFDRILRTLEHLRDRSQPITVNLCVVQSNYEDVDRFPELLDRFGATQLHLDMMRPLDAGVRTDEELRATLPRYSDLAGPFRRMVAGFAPGFDVNIGNLPFCIAPDLAPWIHHDGEPTETVAIDEDDRVSRPWNKYLVKRRDKIKPERCRSCVHDARCSGVFETYARFYGVGELVPVDARSARHHDPQGLLRAVWLRPLLAEWGLEAVATSEQSVRVEHAGLVLSLEGRSDREDAAYEGIGVRVLAPSAVETLREVARRLAPLGPIHPLAEDGLTLSHPDPVVRAFWVRHCQACRRIGGEAGRR
;
A
#
# COMPACT_ATOMS: atom_id res chain seq x y z
N LYS A 1 -14.57 -2.70 -33.64
CA LYS A 1 -13.84 -3.93 -33.24
C LYS A 1 -14.04 -4.25 -31.75
N THR A 2 -13.94 -3.28 -30.84
CA THR A 2 -14.32 -3.41 -29.41
C THR A 2 -15.83 -3.31 -29.17
N ALA A 3 -16.31 -3.72 -27.98
CA ALA A 3 -17.73 -3.71 -27.57
C ALA A 3 -18.68 -4.60 -28.41
N ARG A 4 -18.17 -5.71 -28.95
CA ARG A 4 -18.98 -6.70 -29.67
C ARG A 4 -19.09 -7.97 -28.86
N ALA A 5 -20.31 -8.36 -28.52
CA ALA A 5 -20.61 -9.63 -27.86
C ALA A 5 -19.95 -10.84 -28.56
N ALA A 6 -20.01 -10.88 -29.90
CA ALA A 6 -19.44 -11.96 -30.70
C ALA A 6 -17.95 -12.23 -30.45
N VAL A 7 -17.15 -11.20 -30.12
CA VAL A 7 -15.72 -11.40 -29.82
C VAL A 7 -15.55 -12.17 -28.51
N VAL A 8 -16.38 -11.87 -27.52
CA VAL A 8 -16.37 -12.61 -26.25
C VAL A 8 -16.79 -14.06 -26.53
N ASP A 9 -17.85 -14.26 -27.32
CA ASP A 9 -18.34 -15.59 -27.67
C ASP A 9 -17.30 -16.42 -28.43
N GLU A 10 -16.61 -15.84 -29.41
CA GLU A 10 -15.52 -16.47 -30.16
C GLU A 10 -14.37 -16.90 -29.24
N VAL A 11 -13.99 -16.05 -28.27
CA VAL A 11 -12.95 -16.38 -27.28
C VAL A 11 -13.41 -17.50 -26.36
N LEU A 12 -14.65 -17.46 -25.86
CA LEU A 12 -15.19 -18.50 -24.98
C LEU A 12 -15.35 -19.84 -25.71
N ALA A 13 -15.65 -19.83 -27.01
CA ALA A 13 -15.76 -21.04 -27.83
C ALA A 13 -14.45 -21.83 -27.93
N THR A 14 -13.30 -21.22 -27.59
CA THR A 14 -12.02 -21.95 -27.50
C THR A 14 -11.96 -22.92 -26.31
N GLY A 15 -12.92 -22.86 -25.38
CA GLY A 15 -13.00 -23.73 -24.21
C GLY A 15 -12.06 -23.35 -23.06
N GLY A 16 -11.34 -22.23 -23.17
CA GLY A 16 -10.45 -21.73 -22.11
C GLY A 16 -11.20 -21.13 -20.92
N ARG A 17 -10.50 -21.02 -19.79
CA ARG A 17 -10.92 -20.19 -18.65
C ARG A 17 -10.19 -18.86 -18.71
N PHE A 18 -10.94 -17.78 -18.74
CA PHE A 18 -10.39 -16.44 -18.95
C PHE A 18 -10.70 -15.51 -17.78
N THR A 19 -9.79 -14.59 -17.53
CA THR A 19 -10.03 -13.40 -16.69
C THR A 19 -9.78 -12.19 -17.57
N TRP A 20 -10.75 -11.29 -17.62
CA TRP A 20 -10.75 -10.17 -18.54
C TRP A 20 -10.25 -8.93 -17.83
N ARG A 21 -9.09 -8.42 -18.26
CA ARG A 21 -8.51 -7.18 -17.73
C ARG A 21 -8.86 -6.01 -18.64
N ILE A 22 -9.70 -5.12 -18.15
CA ILE A 22 -10.21 -3.98 -18.92
C ILE A 22 -9.56 -2.70 -18.45
N SER A 23 -8.98 -1.95 -19.38
CA SER A 23 -8.32 -0.69 -19.05
C SER A 23 -9.29 0.48 -19.08
N ILE A 24 -9.54 1.09 -17.92
CA ILE A 24 -10.48 2.20 -17.75
C ILE A 24 -9.75 3.41 -17.17
N GLN A 25 -9.45 4.40 -18.01
CA GLN A 25 -8.58 5.54 -17.65
C GLN A 25 -9.27 6.68 -16.88
N GLY A 26 -10.39 6.41 -16.22
CA GLY A 26 -11.18 7.37 -15.46
C GLY A 26 -12.54 6.77 -15.08
N ALA A 27 -13.03 7.02 -13.86
CA ALA A 27 -14.27 6.45 -13.37
C ALA A 27 -15.54 7.14 -13.95
N THR A 28 -15.36 8.25 -14.66
CA THR A 28 -16.41 9.01 -15.34
C THR A 28 -16.13 9.06 -16.84
N GLN A 29 -17.16 9.30 -17.65
CA GLN A 29 -16.99 9.55 -19.09
C GLN A 29 -16.04 10.72 -19.33
N GLU A 30 -16.23 11.82 -18.61
CA GLU A 30 -15.41 13.01 -18.72
C GLU A 30 -13.92 12.69 -18.45
N SER A 31 -13.61 12.09 -17.30
CA SER A 31 -12.23 11.76 -16.95
C SER A 31 -11.62 10.76 -17.93
N HIS A 32 -12.34 9.69 -18.29
CA HIS A 32 -11.84 8.67 -19.20
C HIS A 32 -11.54 9.24 -20.59
N GLU A 33 -12.45 10.04 -21.14
CA GLU A 33 -12.32 10.60 -22.50
C GLU A 33 -11.33 11.76 -22.54
N ARG A 34 -11.20 12.54 -21.45
CA ARG A 34 -10.14 13.53 -21.27
C ARG A 34 -8.76 12.88 -21.31
N THR A 35 -8.57 11.76 -20.62
CA THR A 35 -7.30 11.04 -20.60
C THR A 35 -7.02 10.31 -21.92
N THR A 36 -8.01 9.62 -22.49
CA THR A 36 -7.83 8.84 -23.73
C THR A 36 -7.90 9.67 -25.01
N ARG A 37 -8.37 10.92 -24.94
CA ARG A 37 -8.63 11.82 -26.07
C ARG A 37 -9.50 11.17 -27.16
N LYS A 38 -10.46 10.33 -26.75
CA LYS A 38 -11.25 9.51 -27.68
C LYS A 38 -12.74 9.57 -27.33
N PRO A 39 -13.51 10.47 -27.97
CA PRO A 39 -14.95 10.54 -27.74
C PRO A 39 -15.68 9.20 -27.91
N GLY A 40 -16.64 8.95 -27.03
CA GLY A 40 -17.44 7.73 -26.93
C GLY A 40 -16.64 6.47 -26.55
N SER A 41 -15.41 6.59 -26.04
CA SER A 41 -14.63 5.43 -25.58
C SER A 41 -15.16 4.85 -24.28
N PHE A 42 -15.69 5.70 -23.39
CA PHE A 42 -16.22 5.24 -22.11
C PHE A 42 -17.45 4.35 -22.31
N ASP A 43 -18.43 4.80 -23.08
CA ASP A 43 -19.64 4.00 -23.37
C ASP A 43 -19.33 2.67 -24.05
N ARG A 44 -18.30 2.63 -24.91
CA ARG A 44 -17.84 1.38 -25.53
C ARG A 44 -17.27 0.41 -24.48
N ILE A 45 -16.55 0.92 -23.48
CA ILE A 45 -16.04 0.12 -22.37
C ILE A 45 -17.20 -0.40 -21.53
N LEU A 46 -18.17 0.44 -21.16
CA LEU A 46 -19.32 0.01 -20.37
C LEU A 46 -20.09 -1.11 -21.07
N ARG A 47 -20.35 -0.98 -22.38
CA ARG A 47 -20.96 -2.08 -23.17
C ARG A 47 -20.14 -3.36 -23.16
N THR A 48 -18.80 -3.24 -23.14
CA THR A 48 -17.93 -4.42 -23.02
C THR A 48 -18.08 -5.08 -21.66
N LEU A 49 -18.13 -4.30 -20.57
CA LEU A 49 -18.35 -4.81 -19.22
C LEU A 49 -19.73 -5.48 -19.09
N GLU A 50 -20.77 -4.91 -19.70
CA GLU A 50 -22.11 -5.52 -19.77
C GLU A 50 -22.05 -6.90 -20.43
N HIS A 51 -21.43 -7.01 -21.60
CA HIS A 51 -21.29 -8.30 -22.28
C HIS A 51 -20.55 -9.36 -21.47
N LEU A 52 -19.52 -8.96 -20.72
CA LEU A 52 -18.74 -9.84 -19.85
C LEU A 52 -19.55 -10.28 -18.62
N ARG A 53 -20.21 -9.33 -17.96
CA ARG A 53 -21.09 -9.59 -16.81
C ARG A 53 -22.24 -10.54 -17.20
N ASP A 54 -22.90 -10.29 -18.32
CA ASP A 54 -24.02 -11.11 -18.80
C ASP A 54 -23.59 -12.57 -19.11
N ARG A 55 -22.28 -12.81 -19.28
CA ARG A 55 -21.66 -14.13 -19.47
C ARG A 55 -20.96 -14.65 -18.21
N SER A 56 -21.18 -14.02 -17.06
CA SER A 56 -20.56 -14.37 -15.77
C SER A 56 -19.03 -14.48 -15.85
N GLN A 57 -18.40 -13.62 -16.67
CA GLN A 57 -16.95 -13.66 -16.84
C GLN A 57 -16.24 -12.90 -15.71
N PRO A 58 -15.13 -13.41 -15.17
CA PRO A 58 -14.32 -12.67 -14.20
C PRO A 58 -13.71 -11.41 -14.81
N ILE A 59 -13.96 -10.26 -14.17
CA ILE A 59 -13.49 -8.94 -14.63
C ILE A 59 -12.51 -8.36 -13.63
N THR A 60 -11.39 -7.88 -14.14
CA THR A 60 -10.42 -7.04 -13.42
C THR A 60 -10.25 -5.74 -14.19
N VAL A 61 -9.96 -4.65 -13.49
CA VAL A 61 -9.79 -3.32 -14.10
C VAL A 61 -8.42 -2.77 -13.80
N ASN A 62 -7.83 -2.07 -14.78
CA ASN A 62 -6.59 -1.33 -14.57
C ASN A 62 -6.64 0.10 -15.10
N LEU A 63 -5.92 1.00 -14.42
CA LEU A 63 -5.67 2.35 -14.90
C LEU A 63 -4.22 2.79 -14.68
N CYS A 64 -3.78 3.71 -15.54
CA CYS A 64 -2.58 4.50 -15.34
C CYS A 64 -3.01 5.81 -14.69
N VAL A 65 -2.49 6.12 -13.51
CA VAL A 65 -2.86 7.33 -12.77
C VAL A 65 -2.10 8.52 -13.34
N VAL A 66 -2.85 9.53 -13.76
CA VAL A 66 -2.34 10.77 -14.37
C VAL A 66 -3.13 11.98 -13.85
N GLN A 67 -2.60 13.18 -14.07
CA GLN A 67 -3.21 14.45 -13.66
C GLN A 67 -4.68 14.59 -14.08
N SER A 68 -5.04 14.03 -15.24
CA SER A 68 -6.39 14.14 -15.81
C SER A 68 -7.41 13.14 -15.26
N ASN A 69 -7.03 12.19 -14.40
CA ASN A 69 -7.96 11.17 -13.90
C ASN A 69 -7.94 10.89 -12.40
N TYR A 70 -6.90 11.30 -11.68
CA TYR A 70 -6.75 10.87 -10.28
C TYR A 70 -7.83 11.41 -9.33
N GLU A 71 -8.48 12.53 -9.65
CA GLU A 71 -9.50 13.14 -8.78
C GLU A 71 -10.79 12.32 -8.71
N ASP A 72 -11.10 11.55 -9.75
CA ASP A 72 -12.33 10.77 -9.87
C ASP A 72 -12.17 9.30 -9.42
N VAL A 73 -11.00 8.90 -8.92
CA VAL A 73 -10.73 7.50 -8.58
C VAL A 73 -11.63 6.97 -7.46
N ASP A 74 -12.15 7.85 -6.61
CA ASP A 74 -13.09 7.50 -5.54
C ASP A 74 -14.48 7.09 -6.05
N ARG A 75 -14.76 7.24 -7.35
CA ARG A 75 -15.98 6.74 -7.99
C ARG A 75 -15.85 5.34 -8.60
N PHE A 76 -14.64 4.76 -8.62
CA PHE A 76 -14.47 3.40 -9.10
C PHE A 76 -15.27 2.36 -8.30
N PRO A 77 -15.42 2.43 -6.97
CA PRO A 77 -16.20 1.44 -6.22
C PRO A 77 -17.62 1.27 -6.76
N GLU A 78 -18.37 2.36 -6.93
CA GLU A 78 -19.72 2.32 -7.49
C GLU A 78 -19.73 1.81 -8.94
N LEU A 79 -18.79 2.29 -9.77
CA LEU A 79 -18.70 1.87 -11.17
C LEU A 79 -18.44 0.36 -11.30
N LEU A 80 -17.51 -0.17 -10.51
CA LEU A 80 -17.04 -1.55 -10.63
C LEU A 80 -18.03 -2.56 -10.02
N ASP A 81 -18.71 -2.18 -8.94
CA ASP A 81 -19.76 -2.99 -8.31
C ASP A 81 -20.89 -3.31 -9.31
N ARG A 82 -21.32 -2.31 -10.10
CA ARG A 82 -22.35 -2.48 -11.15
C ARG A 82 -22.07 -3.61 -12.15
N PHE A 83 -20.80 -3.94 -12.37
CA PHE A 83 -20.37 -4.94 -13.34
C PHE A 83 -19.81 -6.22 -12.71
N GLY A 84 -19.76 -6.30 -11.37
CA GLY A 84 -19.20 -7.46 -10.67
C GLY A 84 -17.69 -7.65 -10.92
N ALA A 85 -16.94 -6.56 -11.12
CA ALA A 85 -15.49 -6.64 -11.17
C ALA A 85 -14.93 -7.02 -9.79
N THR A 86 -13.80 -7.73 -9.75
CA THR A 86 -13.24 -8.27 -8.50
C THR A 86 -11.90 -7.66 -8.12
N GLN A 87 -11.28 -6.88 -9.03
CA GLN A 87 -9.99 -6.22 -8.79
C GLN A 87 -9.93 -4.87 -9.49
N LEU A 88 -9.29 -3.90 -8.82
CA LEU A 88 -8.80 -2.66 -9.41
C LEU A 88 -7.28 -2.54 -9.19
N HIS A 89 -6.53 -2.41 -10.28
CA HIS A 89 -5.09 -2.10 -10.23
C HIS A 89 -4.84 -0.71 -10.81
N LEU A 90 -4.40 0.21 -9.95
CA LEU A 90 -3.94 1.55 -10.32
C LEU A 90 -2.41 1.55 -10.36
N ASP A 91 -1.78 2.01 -11.42
CA ASP A 91 -0.31 2.13 -11.45
C ASP A 91 0.10 3.58 -11.69
N MET A 92 1.12 4.05 -10.98
CA MET A 92 1.67 5.38 -11.23
C MET A 92 2.27 5.41 -12.63
N MET A 93 1.97 6.47 -13.39
CA MET A 93 2.52 6.64 -14.73
C MET A 93 4.05 6.57 -14.70
N ARG A 94 4.61 5.62 -15.46
CA ARG A 94 6.04 5.57 -15.75
C ARG A 94 6.36 6.53 -16.91
N PRO A 95 7.19 7.55 -16.70
CA PRO A 95 7.51 8.55 -17.73
C PRO A 95 8.10 7.95 -19.01
N LEU A 96 8.96 6.92 -18.89
CA LEU A 96 9.56 6.25 -20.05
C LEU A 96 8.58 5.43 -20.89
N ASP A 97 7.41 5.07 -20.33
CA ASP A 97 6.38 4.31 -21.05
C ASP A 97 5.32 5.26 -21.69
N ALA A 98 5.52 6.58 -21.59
CA ALA A 98 4.57 7.61 -22.05
C ALA A 98 4.63 7.90 -23.56
N GLY A 99 5.53 7.23 -24.29
CA GLY A 99 5.92 7.60 -25.64
C GLY A 99 6.82 8.84 -25.69
N VAL A 100 7.03 9.38 -26.89
CA VAL A 100 7.80 10.62 -27.07
C VAL A 100 6.95 11.81 -26.64
N ARG A 101 7.42 12.52 -25.62
CA ARG A 101 6.75 13.70 -25.03
C ARG A 101 7.78 14.75 -24.67
N THR A 102 7.38 16.02 -24.70
CA THR A 102 8.20 17.11 -24.15
C THR A 102 8.15 17.10 -22.61
N ASP A 103 9.11 17.76 -21.97
CA ASP A 103 9.11 17.92 -20.51
C ASP A 103 7.85 18.66 -20.01
N GLU A 104 7.33 19.61 -20.79
CA GLU A 104 6.09 20.32 -20.48
C GLU A 104 4.87 19.38 -20.51
N GLU A 105 4.76 18.54 -21.55
CA GLU A 105 3.68 17.56 -21.65
C GLU A 105 3.74 16.50 -20.56
N LEU A 106 4.95 16.01 -20.23
CA LEU A 106 5.15 15.07 -19.12
C LEU A 106 4.78 15.71 -17.78
N ARG A 107 5.20 16.95 -17.53
CA ARG A 107 4.88 17.69 -16.30
C ARG A 107 3.38 17.95 -16.16
N ALA A 108 2.68 18.21 -17.27
CA ALA A 108 1.22 18.36 -17.25
C ALA A 108 0.47 17.03 -17.04
N THR A 109 1.12 15.90 -17.27
CA THR A 109 0.50 14.56 -17.14
C THR A 109 0.80 13.91 -15.78
N LEU A 110 1.99 14.11 -15.23
CA LEU A 110 2.41 13.50 -13.96
C LEU A 110 1.78 14.24 -12.77
N PRO A 111 0.96 13.57 -11.94
CA PRO A 111 0.46 14.18 -10.72
C PRO A 111 1.55 14.20 -9.66
N ARG A 112 1.49 15.19 -8.77
CA ARG A 112 2.28 15.17 -7.55
C ARG A 112 1.73 14.09 -6.62
N TYR A 113 2.59 13.22 -6.10
CA TYR A 113 2.15 12.07 -5.32
C TYR A 113 1.38 12.46 -4.05
N SER A 114 1.76 13.55 -3.37
CA SER A 114 1.00 14.06 -2.22
C SER A 114 -0.48 14.30 -2.51
N ASP A 115 -0.80 14.70 -3.75
CA ASP A 115 -2.16 15.05 -4.17
C ASP A 115 -3.02 13.79 -4.39
N LEU A 116 -2.38 12.62 -4.55
CA LEU A 116 -3.05 11.32 -4.73
C LEU A 116 -3.56 10.73 -3.42
N ALA A 117 -2.95 11.07 -2.28
CA ALA A 117 -3.22 10.41 -1.00
C ALA A 117 -4.69 10.55 -0.57
N GLY A 118 -5.27 11.75 -0.72
CA GLY A 118 -6.68 12.00 -0.38
C GLY A 118 -7.66 11.19 -1.24
N PRO A 119 -7.61 11.32 -2.58
CA PRO A 119 -8.45 10.53 -3.49
C PRO A 119 -8.31 9.03 -3.29
N PHE A 120 -7.08 8.52 -3.07
CA PHE A 120 -6.86 7.07 -2.90
C PHE A 120 -7.46 6.54 -1.60
N ARG A 121 -7.39 7.31 -0.50
CA ARG A 121 -8.05 6.94 0.75
C ARG A 121 -9.56 6.81 0.58
N ARG A 122 -10.19 7.77 -0.10
CA ARG A 122 -11.64 7.72 -0.37
C ARG A 122 -12.00 6.54 -1.26
N MET A 123 -11.19 6.27 -2.29
CA MET A 123 -11.36 5.12 -3.17
C MET A 123 -11.28 3.79 -2.40
N VAL A 124 -10.21 3.56 -1.63
CA VAL A 124 -10.02 2.32 -0.85
C VAL A 124 -11.17 2.14 0.15
N ALA A 125 -11.58 3.21 0.83
CA ALA A 125 -12.69 3.17 1.79
C ALA A 125 -14.06 2.90 1.15
N GLY A 126 -14.22 3.18 -0.16
CA GLY A 126 -15.47 2.94 -0.88
C GLY A 126 -15.65 1.49 -1.35
N PHE A 127 -14.59 0.68 -1.38
CA PHE A 127 -14.69 -0.71 -1.78
C PHE A 127 -15.19 -1.61 -0.64
N ALA A 128 -15.98 -2.62 -1.00
CA ALA A 128 -16.44 -3.63 -0.05
C ALA A 128 -15.27 -4.47 0.51
N PRO A 129 -15.37 -4.97 1.76
CA PRO A 129 -14.37 -5.89 2.30
C PRO A 129 -14.12 -7.09 1.38
N GLY A 130 -12.85 -7.38 1.10
CA GLY A 130 -12.43 -8.49 0.23
C GLY A 130 -12.31 -8.14 -1.25
N PHE A 131 -12.67 -6.92 -1.68
CA PHE A 131 -12.32 -6.45 -3.02
C PHE A 131 -10.81 -6.23 -3.14
N ASP A 132 -10.21 -6.69 -4.24
CA ASP A 132 -8.77 -6.60 -4.46
C ASP A 132 -8.37 -5.23 -5.04
N VAL A 133 -7.83 -4.35 -4.21
CA VAL A 133 -7.26 -3.06 -4.63
C VAL A 133 -5.74 -3.16 -4.66
N ASN A 134 -5.14 -2.84 -5.80
CA ASN A 134 -3.70 -2.82 -5.99
C ASN A 134 -3.23 -1.43 -6.43
N ILE A 135 -2.48 -0.75 -5.56
CA ILE A 135 -1.88 0.57 -5.81
C ILE A 135 -0.40 0.37 -6.17
N GLY A 136 -0.13 0.31 -7.47
CA GLY A 136 1.18 0.19 -8.07
C GLY A 136 2.01 1.46 -7.94
N ASN A 137 3.25 1.31 -7.45
CA ASN A 137 4.32 2.29 -7.51
C ASN A 137 4.10 3.64 -6.80
N LEU A 138 3.14 3.74 -5.88
CA LEU A 138 3.00 4.88 -4.98
C LEU A 138 4.00 4.73 -3.81
N PRO A 139 4.90 5.68 -3.54
CA PRO A 139 5.81 5.56 -2.40
C PRO A 139 5.04 5.43 -1.08
N PHE A 140 5.37 4.40 -0.28
CA PHE A 140 4.70 4.13 1.01
C PHE A 140 4.60 5.35 1.93
N CYS A 141 5.60 6.23 1.91
CA CYS A 141 5.61 7.44 2.73
C CYS A 141 4.59 8.52 2.36
N ILE A 142 3.97 8.42 1.19
CA ILE A 142 2.96 9.37 0.73
C ILE A 142 1.60 9.08 1.39
N ALA A 143 1.29 7.79 1.56
CA ALA A 143 0.07 7.34 2.23
C ALA A 143 0.37 6.06 3.05
N PRO A 144 1.04 6.18 4.21
CA PRO A 144 1.45 5.02 5.00
C PRO A 144 0.28 4.15 5.47
N ASP A 145 -0.88 4.76 5.71
CA ASP A 145 -2.14 4.09 6.03
C ASP A 145 -2.69 3.22 4.88
N LEU A 146 -2.25 3.48 3.65
CA LEU A 146 -2.60 2.67 2.48
C LEU A 146 -1.53 1.61 2.16
N ALA A 147 -0.48 1.48 2.98
CA ALA A 147 0.61 0.54 2.73
C ALA A 147 0.18 -0.92 2.44
N PRO A 148 -0.89 -1.48 3.06
CA PRO A 148 -1.36 -2.83 2.74
C PRO A 148 -1.80 -3.03 1.28
N TRP A 149 -2.18 -1.96 0.58
CA TRP A 149 -2.61 -1.99 -0.82
C TRP A 149 -1.52 -1.50 -1.78
N ILE A 150 -0.35 -1.10 -1.29
CA ILE A 150 0.74 -0.54 -2.11
C ILE A 150 1.73 -1.62 -2.53
N HIS A 151 2.05 -1.66 -3.82
CA HIS A 151 2.98 -2.63 -4.41
C HIS A 151 3.97 -1.94 -5.37
N HIS A 152 5.27 -2.19 -5.24
CA HIS A 152 6.29 -1.66 -6.16
C HIS A 152 6.79 -2.70 -7.17
N ASP A 153 6.51 -3.97 -6.93
CA ASP A 153 6.72 -5.08 -7.86
C ASP A 153 5.52 -6.02 -7.76
N GLY A 154 5.53 -7.11 -8.52
CA GLY A 154 4.54 -8.17 -8.41
C GLY A 154 5.20 -9.53 -8.54
N GLU A 155 4.39 -10.55 -8.82
CA GLU A 155 4.86 -11.91 -8.99
C GLU A 155 6.04 -12.00 -9.97
N PRO A 156 7.09 -12.80 -9.65
CA PRO A 156 8.20 -13.05 -10.57
C PRO A 156 7.68 -13.39 -11.97
N THR A 157 7.87 -12.47 -12.92
CA THR A 157 7.33 -12.58 -14.27
C THR A 157 8.47 -12.51 -15.28
N GLU A 158 8.66 -13.58 -16.03
CA GLU A 158 9.41 -13.58 -17.29
C GLU A 158 8.53 -12.96 -18.37
N THR A 159 8.98 -11.88 -18.99
CA THR A 159 8.24 -11.19 -20.05
C THR A 159 8.85 -11.48 -21.40
N VAL A 160 8.00 -11.83 -22.34
CA VAL A 160 8.33 -12.03 -23.74
C VAL A 160 7.38 -11.15 -24.55
N ALA A 161 7.93 -10.35 -25.45
CA ALA A 161 7.16 -9.51 -26.35
C ALA A 161 7.25 -10.04 -27.79
N ILE A 162 6.23 -9.73 -28.58
CA ILE A 162 6.25 -9.87 -30.03
C ILE A 162 6.24 -8.45 -30.60
N ASP A 163 7.22 -8.14 -31.43
CA ASP A 163 7.34 -6.84 -32.08
C ASP A 163 6.62 -6.81 -33.44
N GLU A 164 6.75 -5.68 -34.15
CA GLU A 164 6.08 -5.46 -35.45
C GLU A 164 6.54 -6.44 -36.54
N ASP A 165 7.69 -7.11 -36.36
CA ASP A 165 8.24 -8.10 -37.29
C ASP A 165 7.88 -9.55 -36.90
N ASP A 166 6.89 -9.74 -36.02
CA ASP A 166 6.48 -11.03 -35.44
C ASP A 166 7.63 -11.77 -34.73
N ARG A 167 8.69 -11.06 -34.31
CA ARG A 167 9.83 -11.66 -33.62
C ARG A 167 9.57 -11.71 -32.13
N VAL A 168 9.77 -12.91 -31.59
CA VAL A 168 9.69 -13.17 -30.16
C VAL A 168 10.98 -12.69 -29.50
N SER A 169 10.85 -11.80 -28.51
CA SER A 169 11.99 -11.32 -27.76
C SER A 169 12.63 -12.40 -26.88
N ARG A 170 13.87 -12.18 -26.47
CA ARG A 170 14.41 -12.96 -25.34
C ARG A 170 13.59 -12.65 -24.08
N PRO A 171 13.36 -13.64 -23.21
CA PRO A 171 12.73 -13.39 -21.93
C PRO A 171 13.50 -12.34 -21.12
N TRP A 172 12.78 -11.41 -20.50
CA TRP A 172 13.36 -10.43 -19.59
C TRP A 172 12.53 -10.24 -18.33
N ASN A 173 13.20 -9.85 -17.24
CA ASN A 173 12.51 -9.45 -16.02
C ASN A 173 12.06 -7.99 -16.13
N LYS A 174 10.76 -7.78 -16.33
CA LYS A 174 10.15 -6.45 -16.48
C LYS A 174 10.40 -5.54 -15.28
N TYR A 175 10.49 -6.08 -14.06
CA TYR A 175 10.66 -5.30 -12.84
C TYR A 175 12.07 -4.73 -12.72
N LEU A 176 13.10 -5.49 -13.11
CA LEU A 176 14.47 -4.97 -13.20
C LEU A 176 14.55 -3.78 -14.17
N VAL A 177 13.87 -3.87 -15.32
CA VAL A 177 13.80 -2.78 -16.31
C VAL A 177 13.03 -1.57 -15.77
N LYS A 178 11.97 -1.76 -14.99
CA LYS A 178 11.19 -0.66 -14.38
C LYS A 178 11.87 0.01 -13.19
N ARG A 179 12.84 -0.66 -12.56
CA ARG A 179 13.62 -0.11 -11.44
C ARG A 179 14.78 0.78 -11.92
N ARG A 180 15.17 0.69 -13.20
CA ARG A 180 16.36 1.37 -13.75
C ARG A 180 16.27 2.89 -13.77
N ASP A 181 15.05 3.42 -13.82
CA ASP A 181 14.75 4.85 -13.93
C ASP A 181 14.12 5.39 -12.64
N LYS A 182 14.44 4.75 -11.50
CA LYS A 182 13.97 5.14 -10.19
C LYS A 182 15.11 5.43 -9.25
N ILE A 183 14.87 6.39 -8.35
CA ILE A 183 15.82 6.81 -7.32
C ILE A 183 15.22 6.71 -5.93
N LYS A 184 16.11 6.52 -4.96
CA LYS A 184 15.83 6.65 -3.53
C LYS A 184 16.80 7.68 -2.96
N PRO A 185 16.34 8.80 -2.38
CA PRO A 185 17.23 9.71 -1.67
C PRO A 185 17.88 9.00 -0.47
N GLU A 186 19.05 9.45 -0.02
CA GLU A 186 19.83 8.80 1.05
C GLU A 186 19.01 8.55 2.32
N ARG A 187 18.14 9.50 2.68
CA ARG A 187 17.23 9.40 3.83
C ARG A 187 16.29 8.19 3.77
N CYS A 188 16.01 7.62 2.60
CA CYS A 188 15.18 6.42 2.50
C CYS A 188 15.76 5.22 3.26
N ARG A 189 17.07 5.18 3.49
CA ARG A 189 17.71 4.08 4.25
C ARG A 189 17.19 3.92 5.67
N SER A 190 16.64 4.97 6.28
CA SER A 190 16.00 4.90 7.60
C SER A 190 14.52 4.55 7.56
N CYS A 191 13.93 4.37 6.37
CA CYS A 191 12.51 4.05 6.21
C CYS A 191 12.28 2.55 6.46
N VAL A 192 11.23 2.22 7.21
CA VAL A 192 10.86 0.81 7.45
C VAL A 192 10.46 0.07 6.17
N HIS A 193 10.00 0.81 5.15
CA HIS A 193 9.66 0.25 3.84
C HIS A 193 10.85 0.23 2.85
N ASP A 194 12.07 0.56 3.27
CA ASP A 194 13.23 0.72 2.36
C ASP A 194 13.45 -0.50 1.44
N ALA A 195 13.38 -1.71 2.00
CA ALA A 195 13.60 -2.95 1.26
C ALA A 195 12.48 -3.30 0.26
N ARG A 196 11.26 -2.78 0.46
CA ARG A 196 10.07 -3.07 -0.38
C ARG A 196 9.63 -1.91 -1.26
N CYS A 197 10.22 -0.74 -1.08
CA CYS A 197 9.99 0.44 -1.90
C CYS A 197 11.05 0.52 -3.01
N SER A 198 10.61 0.62 -4.27
CA SER A 198 11.52 0.82 -5.40
C SER A 198 11.97 2.28 -5.59
N GLY A 199 11.49 3.21 -4.75
CA GLY A 199 11.69 4.65 -4.94
C GLY A 199 10.74 5.29 -5.96
N VAL A 200 11.08 6.50 -6.39
CA VAL A 200 10.31 7.32 -7.34
C VAL A 200 11.02 7.41 -8.69
N PHE A 201 10.28 7.67 -9.76
CA PHE A 201 10.88 7.88 -11.08
C PHE A 201 11.81 9.11 -11.11
N GLU A 202 12.93 9.02 -11.83
CA GLU A 202 13.89 10.12 -11.98
C GLU A 202 13.24 11.40 -12.53
N THR A 203 12.37 11.26 -13.54
CA THR A 203 11.62 12.38 -14.12
C THR A 203 10.70 13.03 -13.08
N TYR A 204 10.07 12.24 -12.21
CA TYR A 204 9.24 12.76 -11.13
C TYR A 204 10.07 13.62 -10.18
N ALA A 205 11.20 13.07 -9.72
CA ALA A 205 12.12 13.79 -8.83
C ALA A 205 12.70 15.07 -9.48
N ARG A 206 12.92 15.07 -10.80
CA ARG A 206 13.33 16.27 -11.54
C ARG A 206 12.26 17.37 -11.51
N PHE A 207 10.98 17.02 -11.58
CA PHE A 207 9.89 18.00 -11.66
C PHE A 207 9.41 18.52 -10.29
N TYR A 208 9.31 17.64 -9.30
CA TYR A 208 8.74 17.93 -7.98
C TYR A 208 9.79 17.92 -6.85
N GLY A 209 11.02 17.54 -7.14
CA GLY A 209 12.02 17.26 -6.12
C GLY A 209 11.71 15.98 -5.37
N VAL A 210 12.46 15.74 -4.30
CA VAL A 210 12.26 14.60 -3.40
C VAL A 210 11.69 15.02 -2.05
N GLY A 211 11.39 16.31 -1.84
CA GLY A 211 11.10 16.92 -0.53
C GLY A 211 10.00 16.23 0.27
N GLU A 212 8.93 15.80 -0.38
CA GLU A 212 7.79 15.08 0.22
C GLU A 212 8.06 13.62 0.60
N LEU A 213 9.19 13.04 0.17
CA LEU A 213 9.54 11.66 0.48
C LEU A 213 10.13 11.54 1.88
N VAL A 214 9.28 11.55 2.91
CA VAL A 214 9.69 11.48 4.32
C VAL A 214 9.74 10.02 4.77
N PRO A 215 10.87 9.51 5.28
CA PRO A 215 10.95 8.13 5.77
C PRO A 215 9.89 7.83 6.83
N VAL A 216 9.26 6.67 6.74
CA VAL A 216 8.33 6.16 7.76
C VAL A 216 9.12 5.33 8.74
N ASP A 217 9.13 5.71 10.02
CA ASP A 217 9.72 4.89 11.08
C ASP A 217 8.77 3.76 11.52
N ALA A 218 9.29 2.84 12.33
CA ALA A 218 8.55 1.68 12.78
C ALA A 218 7.34 2.02 13.69
N ARG A 219 7.41 3.11 14.46
CA ARG A 219 6.34 3.52 15.37
C ARG A 219 5.17 4.14 14.59
N SER A 220 5.49 5.00 13.62
CA SER A 220 4.52 5.55 12.67
C SER A 220 3.86 4.44 11.84
N ALA A 221 4.65 3.50 11.29
CA ALA A 221 4.08 2.38 10.53
C ALA A 221 3.13 1.50 11.36
N ARG A 222 3.43 1.27 12.65
CA ARG A 222 2.51 0.58 13.56
C ARG A 222 1.19 1.34 13.74
N HIS A 223 1.25 2.67 13.89
CA HIS A 223 0.05 3.50 14.01
C HIS A 223 -0.85 3.37 12.77
N HIS A 224 -0.24 3.30 11.58
CA HIS A 224 -0.92 3.18 10.30
C HIS A 224 -1.37 1.75 9.94
N ASP A 225 -1.08 0.75 10.78
CA ASP A 225 -1.44 -0.65 10.56
C ASP A 225 -2.27 -1.23 11.74
N PRO A 226 -3.47 -0.69 12.01
CA PRO A 226 -4.29 -1.11 13.15
C PRO A 226 -4.75 -2.56 13.08
N GLN A 227 -4.84 -3.12 11.87
CA GLN A 227 -5.21 -4.52 11.63
C GLN A 227 -4.00 -5.48 11.69
N GLY A 228 -2.77 -4.95 11.72
CA GLY A 228 -1.56 -5.74 11.74
C GLY A 228 -1.31 -6.53 10.44
N LEU A 229 -1.76 -6.01 9.31
CA LEU A 229 -1.55 -6.62 7.98
C LEU A 229 -0.07 -6.59 7.58
N LEU A 230 0.66 -5.58 8.05
CA LEU A 230 2.09 -5.39 7.81
C LEU A 230 2.90 -5.47 9.11
N ARG A 231 2.39 -6.20 10.12
CA ARG A 231 2.99 -6.31 11.46
C ARG A 231 4.49 -6.52 11.44
N ALA A 232 4.97 -7.46 10.64
CA ALA A 232 6.38 -7.80 10.62
C ALA A 232 7.27 -6.68 10.06
N VAL A 233 6.73 -5.82 9.19
CA VAL A 233 7.44 -4.69 8.60
C VAL A 233 7.89 -3.75 9.71
N TRP A 234 6.97 -3.35 10.59
CA TRP A 234 7.26 -2.43 11.68
C TRP A 234 7.78 -3.11 12.95
N LEU A 235 7.42 -4.37 13.20
CA LEU A 235 7.85 -5.05 14.42
C LEU A 235 9.33 -5.46 14.37
N ARG A 236 9.83 -5.89 13.21
CA ARG A 236 11.22 -6.33 13.04
C ARG A 236 12.27 -5.30 13.49
N PRO A 237 12.26 -4.03 13.04
CA PRO A 237 13.22 -3.04 13.52
C PRO A 237 13.08 -2.74 15.01
N LEU A 238 11.86 -2.71 15.57
CA LEU A 238 11.66 -2.49 17.01
C LEU A 238 12.22 -3.64 17.86
N LEU A 239 12.05 -4.88 17.40
CA LEU A 239 12.67 -6.04 18.03
C LEU A 239 14.19 -5.94 18.02
N ALA A 240 14.78 -5.52 16.89
CA ALA A 240 16.23 -5.30 16.79
C ALA A 240 16.72 -4.22 17.78
N GLU A 241 15.98 -3.10 17.94
CA GLU A 241 16.27 -2.08 18.95
C GLU A 241 16.28 -2.65 20.39
N TRP A 242 15.48 -3.68 20.65
CA TRP A 242 15.42 -4.37 21.94
C TRP A 242 16.35 -5.57 22.06
N GLY A 243 17.23 -5.80 21.09
CA GLY A 243 18.15 -6.94 21.08
C GLY A 243 17.44 -8.29 20.91
N LEU A 244 16.30 -8.31 20.21
CA LEU A 244 15.58 -9.51 19.79
C LEU A 244 15.76 -9.69 18.29
N GLU A 245 16.45 -10.75 17.88
CA GLU A 245 16.73 -11.01 16.47
C GLU A 245 15.60 -11.83 15.83
N ALA A 246 15.09 -11.34 14.71
CA ALA A 246 14.10 -12.06 13.92
C ALA A 246 14.76 -13.14 13.07
N VAL A 247 14.36 -14.40 13.25
CA VAL A 247 14.87 -15.55 12.48
C VAL A 247 14.00 -15.90 11.28
N ALA A 248 12.73 -15.49 11.29
CA ALA A 248 11.83 -15.61 10.15
C ALA A 248 10.73 -14.55 10.21
N THR A 249 10.27 -14.10 9.05
CA THR A 249 9.18 -13.11 8.94
C THR A 249 8.22 -13.48 7.82
N SER A 250 6.92 -13.37 8.07
CA SER A 250 5.91 -13.16 7.02
C SER A 250 5.54 -11.66 7.00
N GLU A 251 4.46 -11.25 6.33
CA GLU A 251 3.95 -9.87 6.50
C GLU A 251 3.30 -9.65 7.88
N GLN A 252 2.68 -10.69 8.45
CA GLN A 252 1.87 -10.58 9.66
C GLN A 252 2.54 -11.18 10.90
N SER A 253 3.60 -11.96 10.76
CA SER A 253 4.23 -12.66 11.89
C SER A 253 5.74 -12.50 11.88
N VAL A 254 6.32 -12.36 13.07
CA VAL A 254 7.77 -12.40 13.28
C VAL A 254 8.10 -13.56 14.19
N ARG A 255 9.05 -14.40 13.78
CA ARG A 255 9.66 -15.40 14.65
C ARG A 255 10.96 -14.84 15.19
N VAL A 256 11.14 -14.91 16.50
CA VAL A 256 12.39 -14.54 17.17
C VAL A 256 12.96 -15.72 17.91
N GLU A 257 14.29 -15.77 17.95
CA GLU A 257 15.02 -16.65 18.86
C GLU A 257 15.67 -15.83 19.95
N HIS A 258 15.38 -16.18 21.21
CA HIS A 258 15.91 -15.45 22.35
C HIS A 258 16.12 -16.39 23.53
N ALA A 259 17.37 -16.43 24.03
CA ALA A 259 17.74 -17.23 25.20
C ALA A 259 17.25 -18.70 25.13
N GLY A 260 17.36 -19.34 23.95
CA GLY A 260 16.95 -20.73 23.71
C GLY A 260 15.46 -20.95 23.46
N LEU A 261 14.64 -19.89 23.47
CA LEU A 261 13.25 -19.92 23.05
C LEU A 261 13.08 -19.58 21.58
N VAL A 262 12.15 -20.27 20.92
CA VAL A 262 11.61 -19.89 19.63
C VAL A 262 10.20 -19.35 19.85
N LEU A 263 9.99 -18.07 19.53
CA LEU A 263 8.72 -17.38 19.77
C LEU A 263 8.12 -16.92 18.44
N SER A 264 6.79 -17.01 18.33
CA SER A 264 6.02 -16.40 17.24
C SER A 264 5.28 -15.18 17.78
N LEU A 265 5.54 -14.02 17.19
CA LEU A 265 4.84 -12.77 17.46
C LEU A 265 3.85 -12.54 16.32
N GLU A 266 2.57 -12.56 16.64
CA GLU A 266 1.46 -12.50 15.70
C GLU A 266 0.30 -11.68 16.26
N GLY A 267 -0.85 -11.69 15.59
CA GLY A 267 -2.05 -11.04 16.09
C GLY A 267 -2.58 -11.75 17.33
N ARG A 268 -3.40 -11.06 18.13
CA ARG A 268 -4.16 -11.69 19.22
C ARG A 268 -5.00 -12.87 18.69
N SER A 269 -5.08 -13.94 19.47
CA SER A 269 -5.83 -15.16 19.19
C SER A 269 -6.24 -15.84 20.51
N ASP A 270 -6.73 -17.08 20.47
CA ASP A 270 -6.94 -17.88 21.69
C ASP A 270 -5.76 -18.84 21.96
N ARG A 271 -4.69 -18.74 21.16
CA ARG A 271 -3.57 -19.69 21.14
C ARG A 271 -2.25 -19.09 21.62
N GLU A 272 -2.22 -17.82 22.02
CA GLU A 272 -1.03 -17.21 22.59
C GLU A 272 -0.77 -17.63 24.04
N ASP A 273 0.51 -17.69 24.41
CA ASP A 273 0.97 -17.91 25.79
C ASP A 273 1.07 -16.58 26.57
N ALA A 274 1.26 -15.47 25.86
CA ALA A 274 1.25 -14.12 26.41
C ALA A 274 0.80 -13.10 25.36
N ALA A 275 0.41 -11.91 25.78
CA ALA A 275 0.05 -10.85 24.83
C ALA A 275 0.36 -9.45 25.34
N TYR A 276 0.75 -8.58 24.40
CA TYR A 276 1.13 -7.19 24.65
C TYR A 276 0.59 -6.31 23.53
N GLU A 277 -0.32 -5.38 23.85
CA GLU A 277 -0.66 -4.25 22.97
C GLU A 277 -1.04 -4.66 21.54
N GLY A 278 -1.88 -5.70 21.43
CA GLY A 278 -2.36 -6.26 20.17
C GLY A 278 -1.49 -7.36 19.56
N ILE A 279 -0.35 -7.69 20.19
CA ILE A 279 0.56 -8.76 19.75
C ILE A 279 0.39 -9.98 20.65
N GLY A 280 0.03 -11.11 20.05
CA GLY A 280 0.11 -12.42 20.68
C GLY A 280 1.53 -12.97 20.58
N VAL A 281 2.01 -13.57 21.66
CA VAL A 281 3.31 -14.25 21.76
C VAL A 281 3.04 -15.72 22.02
N ARG A 282 3.48 -16.58 21.10
CA ARG A 282 3.36 -18.03 21.19
C ARG A 282 4.72 -18.68 21.27
N VAL A 283 4.89 -19.59 22.21
CA VAL A 283 6.09 -20.39 22.44
C VAL A 283 6.04 -21.61 21.52
N LEU A 284 6.99 -21.71 20.59
CA LEU A 284 7.05 -22.81 19.62
C LEU A 284 7.89 -24.00 20.11
N ALA A 285 8.76 -23.79 21.11
CA ALA A 285 9.59 -24.83 21.73
C ALA A 285 9.59 -24.67 23.26
N PRO A 286 9.46 -25.76 24.04
CA PRO A 286 9.29 -25.66 25.49
C PRO A 286 10.60 -25.30 26.19
N SER A 287 10.67 -24.15 26.87
CA SER A 287 11.18 -24.04 28.27
C SER A 287 11.34 -22.58 28.77
N ALA A 288 11.18 -22.40 30.09
CA ALA A 288 11.38 -21.20 30.92
C ALA A 288 10.33 -20.05 30.84
N VAL A 289 9.38 -20.08 31.81
CA VAL A 289 8.38 -19.02 32.07
C VAL A 289 9.02 -17.63 32.32
N GLU A 290 10.21 -17.61 32.90
CA GLU A 290 10.93 -16.36 33.22
C GLU A 290 11.38 -15.61 31.96
N THR A 291 11.77 -16.34 30.91
CA THR A 291 12.17 -15.78 29.61
C THR A 291 10.96 -15.24 28.83
N LEU A 292 9.79 -15.90 28.92
CA LEU A 292 8.55 -15.35 28.36
C LEU A 292 8.20 -14.01 29.04
N ARG A 293 8.39 -13.90 30.36
CA ARG A 293 8.23 -12.64 31.11
C ARG A 293 9.28 -11.58 30.75
N GLU A 294 10.47 -11.97 30.30
CA GLU A 294 11.48 -11.04 29.81
C GLU A 294 11.09 -10.45 28.46
N VAL A 295 10.70 -11.30 27.51
CA VAL A 295 10.26 -10.88 26.18
C VAL A 295 9.03 -9.99 26.29
N ALA A 296 8.07 -10.40 27.11
CA ALA A 296 6.95 -9.58 27.56
C ALA A 296 7.33 -8.16 27.99
N ARG A 297 8.32 -8.04 28.88
CA ARG A 297 8.82 -6.73 29.35
C ARG A 297 9.43 -5.91 28.22
N ARG A 298 10.12 -6.53 27.27
CA ARG A 298 10.69 -5.86 26.09
C ARG A 298 9.62 -5.41 25.09
N LEU A 299 8.47 -6.08 25.02
CA LEU A 299 7.32 -5.69 24.18
C LEU A 299 6.44 -4.60 24.83
N ALA A 300 6.54 -4.38 26.13
CA ALA A 300 5.76 -3.37 26.85
C ALA A 300 5.82 -1.94 26.27
N PRO A 301 6.95 -1.45 25.70
CA PRO A 301 7.02 -0.13 25.06
C PRO A 301 6.20 0.00 23.77
N LEU A 302 5.49 -1.05 23.33
CA LEU A 302 4.62 -0.94 22.19
C LEU A 302 3.49 0.02 22.51
N GLY A 303 2.61 -0.19 23.48
CA GLY A 303 1.70 0.84 24.05
C GLY A 303 0.83 1.67 23.08
N PRO A 304 -0.20 2.39 23.53
CA PRO A 304 -0.84 3.40 22.70
C PRO A 304 0.10 4.61 22.54
N ILE A 305 0.56 4.86 21.31
CA ILE A 305 1.15 6.15 20.93
C ILE A 305 -0.03 7.07 20.64
N HIS A 306 -0.34 7.95 21.58
CA HIS A 306 -1.30 9.02 21.33
C HIS A 306 -0.87 9.79 20.07
N PRO A 307 -1.77 10.22 19.16
CA PRO A 307 -1.38 10.81 17.88
C PRO A 307 -0.39 11.99 18.02
N LEU A 308 -0.57 12.79 19.07
CA LEU A 308 0.35 13.88 19.42
C LEU A 308 1.68 13.44 20.07
N ALA A 309 2.00 12.15 20.09
CA ALA A 309 3.30 11.59 20.49
C ALA A 309 3.92 10.74 19.36
N GLU A 310 3.38 10.82 18.14
CA GLU A 310 3.84 10.08 16.95
C GLU A 310 5.33 10.32 16.66
N ASP A 311 5.82 11.56 16.83
CA ASP A 311 7.22 11.92 16.60
C ASP A 311 8.17 11.49 17.76
N GLY A 312 7.67 10.69 18.72
CA GLY A 312 8.44 10.23 19.88
C GLY A 312 8.74 11.30 20.93
N LEU A 313 8.21 12.51 20.76
CA LEU A 313 8.38 13.64 21.67
C LEU A 313 7.02 14.04 22.27
N THR A 314 7.02 14.46 23.54
CA THR A 314 5.78 14.92 24.23
C THR A 314 5.94 16.34 24.74
N LEU A 315 6.40 16.52 25.98
CA LEU A 315 6.65 17.84 26.58
C LEU A 315 7.81 18.58 25.90
N SER A 316 8.68 17.86 25.19
CA SER A 316 9.83 18.37 24.43
C SER A 316 9.57 18.51 22.92
N HIS A 317 8.35 18.26 22.45
CA HIS A 317 8.01 18.29 21.03
C HIS A 317 8.27 19.68 20.40
N PRO A 318 8.79 19.81 19.17
CA PRO A 318 9.07 21.13 18.55
C PRO A 318 7.80 21.94 18.27
N ASP A 319 6.68 21.28 17.97
CA ASP A 319 5.36 21.90 17.81
C ASP A 319 4.77 22.37 19.17
N PRO A 320 4.50 23.69 19.36
CA PRO A 320 3.88 24.21 20.57
C PRO A 320 2.46 23.69 20.86
N VAL A 321 1.69 23.32 19.82
CA VAL A 321 0.32 22.78 19.98
C VAL A 321 0.36 21.41 20.65
N VAL A 322 1.29 20.56 20.21
CA VAL A 322 1.56 19.24 20.79
C VAL A 322 2.02 19.37 22.24
N ARG A 323 3.00 20.24 22.52
CA ARG A 323 3.44 20.50 23.91
C ARG A 323 2.28 20.95 24.80
N ALA A 324 1.47 21.89 24.31
CA ALA A 324 0.34 22.43 25.06
C ALA A 324 -0.70 21.36 25.37
N PHE A 325 -0.96 20.43 24.45
CA PHE A 325 -1.79 19.26 24.73
C PHE A 325 -1.22 18.43 25.89
N TRP A 326 0.07 18.06 25.83
CA TRP A 326 0.69 17.21 26.85
C TRP A 326 0.77 17.88 28.22
N VAL A 327 0.98 19.20 28.28
CA VAL A 327 0.88 19.96 29.53
C VAL A 327 -0.52 19.86 30.13
N ARG A 328 -1.58 20.06 29.33
CA ARG A 328 -2.96 19.93 29.81
C ARG A 328 -3.29 18.50 30.23
N HIS A 329 -2.83 17.51 29.47
CA HIS A 329 -3.00 16.10 29.78
C HIS A 329 -2.37 15.76 31.15
N CYS A 330 -1.12 16.14 31.39
CA CYS A 330 -0.43 15.95 32.68
C CYS A 330 -1.16 16.65 33.84
N GLN A 331 -1.68 17.87 33.62
CA GLN A 331 -2.48 18.58 34.63
C GLN A 331 -3.78 17.83 34.96
N ALA A 332 -4.48 17.29 33.96
CA ALA A 332 -5.69 16.51 34.14
C ALA A 332 -5.39 15.21 34.91
N CYS A 333 -4.33 14.48 34.55
CA CYS A 333 -3.91 13.27 35.26
C CYS A 333 -3.58 13.54 36.73
N ARG A 334 -2.92 14.67 37.05
CA ARG A 334 -2.68 15.08 38.45
C ARG A 334 -3.97 15.36 39.21
N ARG A 335 -4.97 16.00 38.58
CA ARG A 335 -6.28 16.24 39.21
C ARG A 335 -7.01 14.93 39.48
N ILE A 336 -7.03 14.03 38.51
CA ILE A 336 -7.64 12.69 38.64
C ILE A 336 -6.94 11.90 39.74
N GLY A 337 -5.61 11.83 39.74
CA GLY A 337 -4.85 11.14 40.78
C GLY A 337 -5.05 11.74 42.18
N GLY A 338 -5.16 13.07 42.29
CA GLY A 338 -5.48 13.74 43.55
C GLY A 338 -6.92 13.51 44.04
N GLU A 339 -7.85 13.23 43.14
CA GLU A 339 -9.22 12.83 43.51
C GLU A 339 -9.30 11.35 43.90
N ALA A 340 -8.62 10.49 43.14
CA ALA A 340 -8.53 9.06 43.41
C ALA A 340 -7.83 8.77 44.76
N GLY A 341 -6.80 9.53 45.11
CA GLY A 341 -6.09 9.40 46.40
C GLY A 341 -6.80 10.01 47.61
N ARG A 342 -7.97 10.64 47.40
CA ARG A 342 -8.83 11.15 48.49
C ARG A 342 -9.96 10.20 48.90
N ARG A 343 -10.09 9.06 48.20
CA ARG A 343 -10.99 7.96 48.54
C ARG A 343 -10.23 6.86 49.27
#